data_AF-A0A831XS24-F1
#
_entry.id   AF-A0A831XS24-F1
#
_cell.length_a   1.000
_cell.length_b   1.000
_cell.length_c   1.000
_cell.angle_alpha   90.00
_cell.angle_beta   90.00
_cell.angle_gamma   90.00
#
_symmetry.space_group_name_H-M   'P 1'
#
loop_
_entity.id
_entity.type
_entity.pdbx_description
1 polymer ?
#
loop_
_entity_poly.entity_id
_entity_poly.type
_entity_poly.pdbx_seq_one_letter_code
_entity_poly.pdbx_strand_id
1 'polypeptide(L)'
;FTSVFHREYNDLNLCDITRCFVDETPESRQLVFDVHDEDRAFVRVLLEEHGIAPDEYVACLQLGASEESKRWPESRFAELGRLLVEKRQARLLLVGVAEEAGLGEAFEKEAPGIASRLYGQTTIPQLAALLERANVLVTNDTGTMHIAAAVGCPVALVSVGYVHFRETGPYGPGHCAVEYRRPRLGSAERELVGADERGKVRAEQVLRAVDLVVEREGGLPQLEKDAELTDVDLFITGFAPDGCLEWYPVVRRPITAMDLCRIAYRAMWLNYLWDNPQREAEAQSIDCILRRYAAPPDNSVEVWEREEGKAFKGFSELAQKGSRITERLLDLLGREGSMRKAQELVAQLMALDEEMRVYGELHPSCRPLVRIARYERDNLEGADPHLLASRTLDIYRESCKRARLMRQKIERVAEAWERLLAAFRRDASR
;
A
#
# COMPACT_ATOMS: atom_id res chain seq x y z
N PHE A 1 -7.80 11.50 -8.81
CA PHE A 1 -7.09 10.84 -7.70
C PHE A 1 -7.38 9.35 -7.57
N THR A 2 -8.59 8.87 -7.89
CA THR A 2 -8.96 7.44 -7.97
C THR A 2 -7.95 6.54 -8.71
N SER A 3 -7.12 7.11 -9.56
CA SER A 3 -6.10 6.45 -10.39
C SER A 3 -4.66 6.47 -9.85
N VAL A 4 -4.33 7.35 -8.89
CA VAL A 4 -3.12 7.20 -8.05
C VAL A 4 -3.23 5.88 -7.28
N PHE A 5 -4.46 5.45 -6.97
CA PHE A 5 -4.77 4.19 -6.30
C PHE A 5 -4.85 2.98 -7.22
N HIS A 6 -4.11 2.96 -8.34
CA HIS A 6 -3.90 1.68 -9.02
C HIS A 6 -3.04 0.79 -8.11
N ARG A 7 -3.67 0.00 -7.25
CA ARG A 7 -3.06 -0.74 -6.13
C ARG A 7 -1.84 -1.60 -6.51
N GLU A 8 -1.81 -2.13 -7.73
CA GLU A 8 -0.65 -2.88 -8.24
C GLU A 8 0.62 -2.03 -8.46
N TYR A 9 0.48 -0.70 -8.64
CA TYR A 9 1.56 0.20 -9.07
C TYR A 9 1.78 1.40 -8.13
N ASN A 10 1.08 1.49 -7.00
CA ASN A 10 1.24 2.59 -6.06
C ASN A 10 1.47 2.11 -4.63
N ASP A 11 2.57 2.60 -4.07
CA ASP A 11 3.07 2.31 -2.72
C ASP A 11 3.06 3.52 -1.80
N LEU A 12 2.49 4.65 -2.24
CA LEU A 12 2.28 5.81 -1.38
C LEU A 12 1.08 5.59 -0.46
N ASN A 13 1.29 5.83 0.84
CA ASN A 13 0.23 5.79 1.82
C ASN A 13 -0.70 7.01 1.67
N LEU A 14 -1.98 6.84 2.00
CA LEU A 14 -2.97 7.91 1.94
C LEU A 14 -2.59 9.12 2.79
N CYS A 15 -1.93 8.92 3.92
CA CYS A 15 -1.46 10.03 4.74
C CYS A 15 -0.47 10.89 3.94
N ASP A 16 0.58 10.29 3.35
CA ASP A 16 1.56 11.02 2.55
C ASP A 16 0.92 11.78 1.39
N ILE A 17 -0.02 11.15 0.68
CA ILE A 17 -0.76 11.79 -0.41
C ILE A 17 -1.58 12.98 0.12
N THR A 18 -2.30 12.80 1.23
CA THR A 18 -3.18 13.84 1.80
C THR A 18 -2.38 15.06 2.24
N ARG A 19 -1.15 14.86 2.75
CA ARG A 19 -0.25 15.97 3.15
C ARG A 19 0.09 16.90 1.98
N CYS A 20 0.04 16.44 0.73
CA CYS A 20 0.25 17.29 -0.45
C CYS A 20 -0.86 18.32 -0.68
N PHE A 21 -2.03 18.13 -0.06
CA PHE A 21 -3.22 18.96 -0.29
C PHE A 21 -3.55 19.87 0.88
N VAL A 22 -2.72 19.87 1.93
CA VAL A 22 -2.93 20.68 3.12
C VAL A 22 -1.77 21.66 3.25
N ASP A 23 -2.12 22.95 3.28
CA ASP A 23 -1.17 24.03 3.52
C ASP A 23 -0.55 23.87 4.93
N GLU A 24 0.77 24.05 5.05
CA GLU A 24 1.49 24.04 6.34
C GLU A 24 1.35 22.73 7.16
N THR A 25 1.54 21.58 6.52
CA THR A 25 1.50 20.30 7.23
C THR A 25 2.76 20.09 8.10
N PRO A 26 2.65 19.84 9.43
CA PRO A 26 3.80 19.56 10.27
C PRO A 26 4.57 18.30 9.79
N GLU A 27 5.88 18.29 10.00
CA GLU A 27 6.69 17.07 9.82
C GLU A 27 6.33 16.05 10.91
N SER A 28 5.34 15.20 10.63
CA SER A 28 5.04 14.05 11.47
C SER A 28 5.43 12.74 10.78
N ARG A 29 6.09 11.87 11.53
CA ARG A 29 6.46 10.50 11.12
C ARG A 29 5.60 9.44 11.81
N GLN A 30 4.45 9.84 12.35
CA GLN A 30 3.46 8.94 12.93
C GLN A 30 2.12 9.67 13.07
N LEU A 31 1.04 8.91 13.24
CA LEU A 31 -0.21 9.48 13.76
C LEU A 31 -0.03 9.85 15.24
N VAL A 32 -0.85 10.75 15.75
CA VAL A 32 -0.85 11.14 17.16
C VAL A 32 -2.27 11.11 17.68
N PHE A 33 -2.47 10.38 18.78
CA PHE A 33 -3.69 10.41 19.57
C PHE A 33 -3.30 10.78 21.00
N ASP A 34 -3.79 11.92 21.50
CA ASP A 34 -3.50 12.34 22.86
C ASP A 34 -4.37 11.55 23.85
N VAL A 35 -3.72 10.86 24.78
CA VAL A 35 -4.38 10.01 25.76
C VAL A 35 -4.40 10.74 27.10
N HIS A 36 -5.59 10.89 27.68
CA HIS A 36 -5.77 11.58 28.95
C HIS A 36 -5.48 10.67 30.15
N ASP A 37 -5.09 11.26 31.28
CA ASP A 37 -4.74 10.52 32.49
C ASP A 37 -5.92 9.74 33.09
N GLU A 38 -7.15 10.21 32.87
CA GLU A 38 -8.37 9.49 33.27
C GLU A 38 -8.55 8.19 32.50
N ASP A 39 -8.24 8.15 31.20
CA ASP A 39 -8.29 6.96 30.38
C ASP A 39 -7.20 5.95 30.78
N ARG A 40 -5.99 6.45 31.07
CA ARG A 40 -4.91 5.62 31.63
C ARG A 40 -5.31 5.04 32.99
N ALA A 41 -5.99 5.82 33.82
CA ALA A 41 -6.48 5.35 35.12
C ALA A 41 -7.56 4.27 34.98
N PHE A 42 -8.50 4.46 34.07
CA PHE A 42 -9.50 3.45 33.73
C PHE A 42 -8.84 2.15 33.27
N VAL A 43 -7.86 2.22 32.37
CA VAL A 43 -7.15 1.03 31.86
C VAL A 43 -6.39 0.30 32.97
N ARG A 44 -5.76 1.01 33.91
CA ARG A 44 -5.11 0.35 35.06
C ARG A 44 -6.11 -0.49 35.86
N VAL A 45 -7.27 0.08 36.19
CA VAL A 45 -8.34 -0.63 36.92
C VAL A 45 -8.85 -1.81 36.10
N LEU A 46 -9.11 -1.61 34.80
CA LEU A 46 -9.58 -2.66 33.90
C LEU A 46 -8.61 -3.85 33.84
N LEU A 47 -7.30 -3.59 33.76
CA LEU A 47 -6.27 -4.64 33.73
C LEU A 47 -6.18 -5.37 35.08
N GLU A 48 -6.27 -4.65 36.20
CA GLU A 48 -6.30 -5.23 37.54
C GLU A 48 -7.52 -6.15 37.75
N GLU A 49 -8.71 -5.75 37.28
CA GLU A 49 -9.94 -6.57 37.31
C GLU A 49 -9.79 -7.87 36.51
N HIS A 50 -8.98 -7.86 35.45
CA HIS A 50 -8.66 -9.04 34.65
C HIS A 50 -7.42 -9.80 35.16
N GLY A 51 -6.87 -9.40 36.31
CA GLY A 51 -5.72 -10.03 36.94
C GLY A 51 -4.46 -9.95 36.10
N ILE A 52 -4.22 -8.80 35.45
CA ILE A 52 -3.05 -8.50 34.63
C ILE A 52 -2.16 -7.51 35.38
N ALA A 53 -0.93 -7.91 35.68
CA ALA A 53 0.04 -7.07 36.39
C ALA A 53 0.69 -6.01 35.46
N PRO A 54 1.22 -4.90 36.01
CA PRO A 54 1.80 -3.81 35.22
C PRO A 54 2.98 -4.18 34.33
N ASP A 55 3.72 -5.24 34.64
CA ASP A 55 4.90 -5.72 33.94
C ASP A 55 4.63 -6.92 33.00
N GLU A 56 3.42 -7.48 33.04
CA GLU A 56 3.05 -8.57 32.14
C GLU A 56 2.95 -8.11 30.68
N TYR A 57 3.34 -9.01 29.78
CA TYR A 57 3.24 -8.82 28.35
C TYR A 57 1.77 -8.85 27.92
N VAL A 58 1.27 -7.78 27.30
CA VAL A 58 -0.12 -7.64 26.86
C VAL A 58 -0.17 -7.66 25.34
N ALA A 59 -0.94 -8.60 24.77
CA ALA A 59 -1.25 -8.64 23.35
C ALA A 59 -2.74 -8.38 23.13
N CYS A 60 -3.07 -7.33 22.39
CA CYS A 60 -4.43 -7.06 21.96
C CYS A 60 -4.69 -7.76 20.62
N LEU A 61 -5.86 -8.39 20.47
CA LEU A 61 -6.32 -9.03 19.24
C LEU A 61 -7.63 -8.38 18.79
N GLN A 62 -7.66 -7.81 17.59
CA GLN A 62 -8.88 -7.29 16.95
C GLN A 62 -9.27 -8.22 15.80
N LEU A 63 -10.18 -9.15 16.09
CA LEU A 63 -10.63 -10.21 15.18
C LEU A 63 -11.57 -9.69 14.07
N GLY A 64 -12.26 -8.59 14.34
CA GLY A 64 -13.24 -8.02 13.43
C GLY A 64 -12.64 -7.29 12.23
N ALA A 65 -13.52 -6.91 11.31
CA ALA A 65 -13.28 -5.98 10.20
C ALA A 65 -14.62 -5.52 9.63
N SER A 66 -14.63 -4.40 8.90
CA SER A 66 -15.84 -3.82 8.30
C SER A 66 -16.58 -4.79 7.35
N GLU A 67 -15.85 -5.72 6.76
CA GLU A 67 -16.36 -6.75 5.86
C GLU A 67 -15.76 -8.11 6.23
N GLU A 68 -16.58 -9.16 6.13
CA GLU A 68 -16.14 -10.51 6.43
C GLU A 68 -14.96 -10.95 5.55
N SER A 69 -14.95 -10.57 4.26
CA SER A 69 -13.87 -10.89 3.31
C SER A 69 -12.48 -10.36 3.70
N LYS A 70 -12.40 -9.42 4.65
CA LYS A 70 -11.17 -8.85 5.21
C LYS A 70 -10.73 -9.49 6.53
N ARG A 71 -11.49 -10.45 7.07
CA ARG A 71 -11.23 -11.06 8.38
C ARG A 71 -10.37 -12.30 8.26
N TRP A 72 -9.24 -12.32 8.94
CA TRP A 72 -8.51 -13.55 9.21
C TRP A 72 -9.37 -14.47 10.10
N PRO A 73 -9.49 -15.78 9.82
CA PRO A 73 -10.43 -16.64 10.53
C PRO A 73 -10.19 -16.67 12.05
N GLU A 74 -11.27 -16.78 12.82
CA GLU A 74 -11.26 -16.79 14.29
C GLU A 74 -10.45 -17.97 14.83
N SER A 75 -10.51 -19.12 14.16
CA SER A 75 -9.69 -20.30 14.50
C SER A 75 -8.20 -20.03 14.35
N ARG A 76 -7.78 -19.20 13.38
CA ARG A 76 -6.39 -18.79 13.21
C ARG A 76 -5.95 -17.80 14.28
N PHE A 77 -6.81 -16.86 14.66
CA PHE A 77 -6.56 -16.02 15.83
C PHE A 77 -6.44 -16.86 17.10
N ALA A 78 -7.25 -17.90 17.29
CA ALA A 78 -7.17 -18.81 18.44
C ALA A 78 -5.86 -19.62 18.45
N GLU A 79 -5.42 -20.14 17.30
CA GLU A 79 -4.11 -20.76 17.13
C GLU A 79 -2.98 -19.79 17.51
N LEU A 80 -3.03 -18.54 17.04
CA LEU A 80 -2.06 -17.51 17.38
C LEU A 80 -2.10 -17.16 18.87
N GLY A 81 -3.28 -17.08 19.47
CA GLY A 81 -3.45 -16.83 20.90
C GLY A 81 -2.73 -17.88 21.74
N ARG A 82 -2.91 -19.17 21.41
CA ARG A 82 -2.18 -20.26 22.07
C ARG A 82 -0.66 -20.09 21.96
N LEU A 83 -0.17 -19.74 20.77
CA LEU A 83 1.25 -19.50 20.55
C LEU A 83 1.78 -18.30 21.34
N LEU A 84 1.06 -17.18 21.40
CA LEU A 84 1.44 -15.99 22.17
C LEU A 84 1.49 -16.28 23.68
N VAL A 85 0.52 -17.03 24.21
CA VAL A 85 0.55 -17.47 25.62
C VAL A 85 1.74 -18.38 25.87
N GLU A 86 1.97 -19.38 25.03
CA GLU A 86 3.04 -20.36 25.20
C GLU A 86 4.43 -19.74 25.08
N LYS A 87 4.65 -18.91 24.05
CA LYS A 87 6.00 -18.41 23.68
C LYS A 87 6.34 -17.06 24.30
N ARG A 88 5.34 -16.22 24.59
CA ARG A 88 5.52 -14.85 25.11
C ARG A 88 4.95 -14.65 26.49
N GLN A 89 4.30 -15.67 27.07
CA GLN A 89 3.56 -15.54 28.34
C GLN A 89 2.55 -14.39 28.29
N ALA A 90 1.97 -14.16 27.10
CA ALA A 90 1.13 -13.01 26.84
C ALA A 90 -0.22 -13.10 27.56
N ARG A 91 -0.67 -11.99 28.13
CA ARG A 91 -2.06 -11.75 28.53
C ARG A 91 -2.83 -11.25 27.31
N LEU A 92 -3.80 -12.04 26.86
CA LEU A 92 -4.55 -11.76 25.63
C LEU A 92 -5.82 -10.98 25.93
N LEU A 93 -6.02 -9.88 25.21
CA LEU A 93 -7.22 -9.05 25.27
C LEU A 93 -7.88 -9.01 23.90
N LEU A 94 -9.11 -9.53 23.79
CA LEU A 94 -9.89 -9.44 22.55
C LEU A 94 -10.65 -8.11 22.58
N VAL A 95 -10.28 -7.20 21.68
CA VAL A 95 -10.88 -5.86 21.56
C VAL A 95 -11.82 -5.80 20.36
N GLY A 96 -12.78 -4.87 20.42
CA GLY A 96 -13.76 -4.64 19.37
C GLY A 96 -15.02 -3.98 19.90
N VAL A 97 -16.01 -3.79 19.02
CA VAL A 97 -17.31 -3.24 19.40
C VAL A 97 -18.25 -4.33 19.94
N ALA A 98 -19.32 -3.95 20.62
CA ALA A 98 -20.24 -4.92 21.26
C ALA A 98 -20.86 -5.90 20.25
N GLU A 99 -21.13 -5.44 19.03
CA GLU A 99 -21.68 -6.22 17.92
C GLU A 99 -20.73 -7.32 17.43
N GLU A 100 -19.43 -7.23 17.75
CA GLU A 100 -18.40 -8.21 17.40
C GLU A 100 -18.21 -9.30 18.46
N ALA A 101 -18.97 -9.29 19.56
CA ALA A 101 -18.81 -10.23 20.67
C ALA A 101 -18.90 -11.71 20.26
N GLY A 102 -19.69 -12.02 19.20
CA GLY A 102 -19.78 -13.36 18.64
C GLY A 102 -18.47 -13.90 18.06
N LEU A 103 -17.56 -13.02 17.62
CA LEU A 103 -16.21 -13.42 17.18
C LEU A 103 -15.38 -13.92 18.38
N GLY A 104 -15.52 -13.27 19.53
CA GLY A 104 -14.89 -13.70 20.78
C GLY A 104 -15.42 -15.03 21.28
N GLU A 105 -16.70 -15.33 21.07
CA GLU A 105 -17.26 -16.66 21.38
C GLU A 105 -16.72 -17.76 20.47
N ALA A 106 -16.50 -17.46 19.18
CA ALA A 106 -15.87 -18.39 18.26
C ALA A 106 -14.41 -18.67 18.64
N PHE A 107 -13.66 -17.63 19.02
CA PHE A 107 -12.31 -17.78 19.57
C PHE A 107 -12.29 -18.66 20.83
N GLU A 108 -13.19 -18.37 21.79
CA GLU A 108 -13.26 -19.08 23.08
C GLU A 108 -13.54 -20.58 22.91
N LYS A 109 -14.31 -20.98 21.88
CA LYS A 109 -14.54 -22.39 21.57
C LYS A 109 -13.27 -23.13 21.14
N GLU A 110 -12.38 -22.44 20.43
CA GLU A 110 -11.13 -23.01 19.89
C GLU A 110 -9.94 -22.88 20.85
N ALA A 111 -9.98 -21.91 21.75
CA ALA A 111 -8.96 -21.65 22.77
C ALA A 111 -9.59 -21.14 24.07
N PRO A 112 -10.20 -22.03 24.88
CA PRO A 112 -10.96 -21.62 26.06
C PRO A 112 -10.05 -21.08 27.18
N GLY A 113 -10.48 -20.00 27.81
CA GLY A 113 -9.90 -19.45 29.03
C GLY A 113 -8.55 -18.76 28.87
N ILE A 114 -8.07 -18.51 27.65
CA ILE A 114 -6.75 -17.90 27.43
C ILE A 114 -6.81 -16.39 27.16
N ALA A 115 -8.00 -15.81 26.96
CA ALA A 115 -8.17 -14.40 26.61
C ALA A 115 -9.32 -13.73 27.37
N SER A 116 -9.17 -12.45 27.68
CA SER A 116 -10.25 -11.61 28.20
C SER A 116 -10.98 -10.92 27.06
N ARG A 117 -12.32 -11.00 27.04
CA ARG A 117 -13.17 -10.44 25.98
C ARG A 117 -13.63 -9.05 26.37
N LEU A 118 -13.11 -8.02 25.72
CA LEU A 118 -13.36 -6.60 26.02
C LEU A 118 -14.28 -5.91 24.99
N TYR A 119 -15.03 -6.68 24.21
CA TYR A 119 -15.96 -6.16 23.20
C TYR A 119 -16.96 -5.17 23.81
N GLY A 120 -16.94 -3.92 23.33
CA GLY A 120 -17.81 -2.85 23.83
C GLY A 120 -17.52 -2.37 25.26
N GLN A 121 -16.39 -2.78 25.87
CA GLN A 121 -16.03 -2.39 27.24
C GLN A 121 -15.15 -1.13 27.33
N THR A 122 -14.77 -0.57 26.19
CA THR A 122 -13.94 0.64 26.11
C THR A 122 -14.58 1.67 25.19
N THR A 123 -14.45 2.94 25.56
CA THR A 123 -14.62 4.06 24.62
C THR A 123 -13.36 4.22 23.75
N ILE A 124 -13.39 5.06 22.72
CA ILE A 124 -12.22 5.28 21.86
C ILE A 124 -10.98 5.78 22.65
N PRO A 125 -11.08 6.79 23.53
CA PRO A 125 -9.93 7.23 24.34
C PRO A 125 -9.41 6.13 25.29
N GLN A 126 -10.30 5.34 25.89
CA GLN A 126 -9.92 4.20 26.74
C GLN A 126 -9.25 3.08 25.94
N LEU A 127 -9.71 2.81 24.71
CA LEU A 127 -9.04 1.87 23.80
C LEU A 127 -7.65 2.39 23.42
N ALA A 128 -7.51 3.68 23.16
CA ALA A 128 -6.20 4.30 22.90
C ALA A 128 -5.25 4.12 24.10
N ALA A 129 -5.72 4.37 25.33
CA ALA A 129 -4.95 4.09 26.54
C ALA A 129 -4.61 2.60 26.72
N LEU A 130 -5.51 1.70 26.32
CA LEU A 130 -5.27 0.25 26.40
C LEU A 130 -4.16 -0.17 25.42
N LEU A 131 -4.23 0.35 24.19
CA LEU A 131 -3.23 0.10 23.15
C LEU A 131 -1.90 0.75 23.50
N GLU A 132 -1.88 1.94 24.12
CA GLU A 132 -0.67 2.59 24.65
C GLU A 132 0.07 1.67 25.65
N ARG A 133 -0.68 0.89 26.46
CA ARG A 133 -0.13 -0.10 27.40
C ARG A 133 0.21 -1.45 26.73
N ALA A 134 -0.32 -1.76 25.55
CA ALA A 134 -0.14 -3.06 24.92
C ALA A 134 1.25 -3.18 24.26
N ASN A 135 1.84 -4.38 24.33
CA ASN A 135 3.12 -4.67 23.66
C ASN A 135 2.95 -4.86 22.15
N VAL A 136 1.78 -5.32 21.71
CA VAL A 136 1.44 -5.49 20.30
C VAL A 136 -0.08 -5.55 20.11
N LEU A 137 -0.55 -4.99 18.99
CA LEU A 137 -1.87 -5.26 18.43
C LEU A 137 -1.71 -6.19 17.22
N VAL A 138 -2.39 -7.34 17.24
CA VAL A 138 -2.60 -8.16 16.03
C VAL A 138 -4.02 -7.92 15.52
N THR A 139 -4.15 -7.54 14.25
CA THR A 139 -5.44 -7.07 13.71
C THR A 139 -5.58 -7.34 12.22
N ASN A 140 -6.82 -7.32 11.74
CA ASN A 140 -7.13 -7.13 10.32
C ASN A 140 -7.08 -5.63 9.95
N ASP A 141 -7.47 -5.29 8.72
CA ASP A 141 -7.63 -3.89 8.28
C ASP A 141 -8.82 -3.22 8.98
N THR A 142 -8.55 -2.49 10.08
CA THR A 142 -9.56 -1.89 10.97
C THR A 142 -9.16 -0.50 11.48
N GLY A 143 -10.13 0.27 11.98
CA GLY A 143 -9.87 1.55 12.65
C GLY A 143 -8.96 1.42 13.88
N THR A 144 -9.07 0.31 14.63
CA THR A 144 -8.25 0.01 15.82
C THR A 144 -6.75 0.01 15.51
N MET A 145 -6.38 -0.46 14.30
CA MET A 145 -5.02 -0.43 13.78
C MET A 145 -4.42 0.99 13.76
N HIS A 146 -5.21 1.98 13.35
CA HIS A 146 -4.76 3.37 13.26
C HIS A 146 -4.64 4.02 14.63
N ILE A 147 -5.53 3.68 15.57
CA ILE A 147 -5.43 4.13 16.96
C ILE A 147 -4.15 3.58 17.59
N ALA A 148 -3.85 2.29 17.40
CA ALA A 148 -2.61 1.67 17.88
C ALA A 148 -1.37 2.39 17.34
N ALA A 149 -1.33 2.66 16.03
CA ALA A 149 -0.24 3.42 15.42
C ALA A 149 -0.11 4.84 16.01
N ALA A 150 -1.24 5.48 16.33
CA ALA A 150 -1.27 6.84 16.85
C ALA A 150 -0.80 6.97 18.31
N VAL A 151 -0.84 5.89 19.08
CA VAL A 151 -0.32 5.81 20.46
C VAL A 151 1.02 5.07 20.55
N GLY A 152 1.64 4.72 19.41
CA GLY A 152 2.94 4.06 19.35
C GLY A 152 2.93 2.56 19.67
N CYS A 153 1.77 1.91 19.70
CA CYS A 153 1.66 0.46 19.86
C CYS A 153 2.10 -0.25 18.57
N PRO A 154 3.04 -1.21 18.61
CA PRO A 154 3.40 -2.03 17.46
C PRO A 154 2.17 -2.76 16.89
N VAL A 155 2.06 -2.77 15.56
CA VAL A 155 0.93 -3.38 14.85
C VAL A 155 1.44 -4.52 13.99
N ALA A 156 0.85 -5.70 14.15
CA ALA A 156 0.97 -6.82 13.24
C ALA A 156 -0.34 -6.98 12.46
N LEU A 157 -0.37 -6.43 11.25
CA LEU A 157 -1.52 -6.50 10.34
C LEU A 157 -1.51 -7.84 9.59
N VAL A 158 -2.61 -8.59 9.71
CA VAL A 158 -2.85 -9.77 8.87
C VAL A 158 -3.65 -9.32 7.64
N SER A 159 -2.95 -9.09 6.54
CA SER A 159 -3.54 -8.54 5.31
C SER A 159 -4.11 -9.67 4.44
N VAL A 160 -5.44 -9.81 4.46
CA VAL A 160 -6.18 -10.83 3.71
C VAL A 160 -7.26 -10.22 2.82
N GLY A 161 -7.83 -11.05 1.93
CA GLY A 161 -8.87 -10.60 1.00
C GLY A 161 -8.32 -9.67 -0.08
N TYR A 162 -8.91 -8.48 -0.20
CA TYR A 162 -8.56 -7.45 -1.19
C TYR A 162 -7.91 -6.20 -0.54
N VAL A 163 -7.53 -6.31 0.74
CA VAL A 163 -6.81 -5.27 1.50
C VAL A 163 -5.50 -4.95 0.78
N HIS A 164 -5.16 -3.66 0.71
CA HIS A 164 -3.88 -3.18 0.20
C HIS A 164 -3.22 -2.29 1.24
N PHE A 165 -2.51 -2.92 2.17
CA PHE A 165 -1.93 -2.25 3.34
C PHE A 165 -0.94 -1.11 3.01
N ARG A 166 -0.42 -1.04 1.78
CA ARG A 166 0.46 0.07 1.40
C ARG A 166 -0.30 1.40 1.28
N GLU A 167 -1.56 1.33 0.87
CA GLU A 167 -2.46 2.48 0.75
C GLU A 167 -3.02 2.88 2.12
N THR A 168 -3.54 1.92 2.89
CA THR A 168 -4.33 2.17 4.11
C THR A 168 -3.71 1.63 5.41
N GLY A 169 -2.52 1.03 5.37
CA GLY A 169 -1.89 0.45 6.56
C GLY A 169 -1.49 1.50 7.61
N PRO A 170 -1.01 1.05 8.79
CA PRO A 170 -0.68 1.94 9.90
C PRO A 170 0.44 2.90 9.51
N TYR A 171 0.22 4.19 9.75
CA TYR A 171 1.18 5.25 9.40
C TYR A 171 2.10 5.54 10.59
N GLY A 172 3.31 5.04 10.51
CA GLY A 172 4.33 5.12 11.55
C GLY A 172 5.42 4.07 11.31
N PRO A 173 6.62 4.22 11.88
CA PRO A 173 7.64 3.19 11.80
C PRO A 173 7.31 2.04 12.77
N GLY A 174 7.80 0.83 12.50
CA GLY A 174 7.69 -0.26 13.48
C GLY A 174 6.33 -0.94 13.52
N HIS A 175 5.66 -1.00 12.37
CA HIS A 175 4.51 -1.87 12.14
C HIS A 175 4.86 -2.90 11.08
N CYS A 176 4.19 -4.04 11.07
CA CYS A 176 4.39 -5.07 10.07
C CYS A 176 3.06 -5.52 9.44
N ALA A 177 3.16 -6.07 8.23
CA ALA A 177 2.03 -6.64 7.50
C ALA A 177 2.45 -7.99 6.92
N VAL A 178 1.62 -9.01 7.14
CA VAL A 178 1.77 -10.35 6.55
C VAL A 178 0.67 -10.56 5.52
N GLU A 179 1.04 -10.93 4.31
CA GLU A 179 0.10 -11.34 3.26
C GLU A 179 0.50 -12.67 2.64
N TYR A 180 -0.48 -13.48 2.25
CA TYR A 180 -0.18 -14.69 1.45
C TYR A 180 0.43 -14.27 0.12
N ARG A 181 1.53 -14.92 -0.30
CA ARG A 181 2.21 -14.57 -1.54
C ARG A 181 1.32 -14.91 -2.73
N ARG A 182 0.92 -13.89 -3.49
CA ARG A 182 0.11 -14.01 -4.70
C ARG A 182 0.85 -13.40 -5.89
N PRO A 183 0.63 -13.93 -7.11
CA PRO A 183 1.14 -13.29 -8.31
C PRO A 183 0.43 -11.95 -8.63
N ARG A 184 -0.76 -11.71 -8.08
CA ARG A 184 -1.55 -10.46 -8.24
C ARG A 184 -2.36 -10.16 -6.98
N LEU A 185 -2.65 -8.88 -6.75
CA LEU A 185 -3.53 -8.42 -5.67
C LEU A 185 -4.96 -8.95 -5.83
N GLY A 186 -5.64 -9.20 -4.72
CA GLY A 186 -7.08 -9.51 -4.72
C GLY A 186 -7.92 -8.29 -5.13
N SER A 187 -9.11 -8.52 -5.68
CA SER A 187 -10.05 -7.45 -6.04
C SER A 187 -11.44 -7.75 -5.49
N ALA A 188 -12.15 -6.73 -5.01
CA ALA A 188 -13.50 -6.87 -4.46
C ALA A 188 -14.51 -7.50 -5.45
N GLU A 189 -14.31 -7.32 -6.76
CA GLU A 189 -15.18 -7.85 -7.83
C GLU A 189 -14.88 -9.31 -8.21
N ARG A 190 -13.73 -9.86 -7.81
CA ARG A 190 -13.41 -11.26 -8.10
C ARG A 190 -13.88 -12.09 -6.92
N GLU A 191 -15.01 -12.77 -7.11
CA GLU A 191 -15.45 -13.84 -6.23
C GLU A 191 -14.27 -14.74 -5.89
N LEU A 192 -14.17 -15.09 -4.60
CA LEU A 192 -13.18 -16.01 -4.04
C LEU A 192 -13.22 -17.34 -4.80
N VAL A 193 -12.42 -17.46 -5.87
CA VAL A 193 -12.28 -18.71 -6.62
C VAL A 193 -11.51 -19.70 -5.74
N GLY A 194 -12.26 -20.51 -4.98
CA GLY A 194 -11.80 -21.72 -4.30
C GLY A 194 -11.03 -21.50 -2.99
N ALA A 195 -11.41 -22.26 -1.94
CA ALA A 195 -10.81 -22.34 -0.59
C ALA A 195 -10.41 -21.00 0.03
N ASP A 196 -11.21 -20.54 1.01
CA ASP A 196 -11.05 -19.27 1.73
C ASP A 196 -9.58 -18.87 1.94
N GLU A 197 -9.08 -17.98 1.07
CA GLU A 197 -7.67 -17.58 1.07
C GLU A 197 -7.28 -16.84 2.35
N ARG A 198 -8.26 -16.33 3.11
CA ARG A 198 -8.03 -15.67 4.39
C ARG A 198 -7.32 -16.64 5.34
N GLY A 199 -7.66 -17.94 5.31
CA GLY A 199 -7.04 -18.95 6.17
C GLY A 199 -5.65 -19.45 5.76
N LYS A 200 -5.06 -18.95 4.66
CA LYS A 200 -3.74 -19.41 4.16
C LYS A 200 -2.56 -18.85 4.96
N VAL A 201 -2.69 -17.65 5.50
CA VAL A 201 -1.71 -17.10 6.45
C VAL A 201 -1.85 -17.89 7.76
N ARG A 202 -0.78 -18.54 8.21
CA ARG A 202 -0.75 -19.39 9.40
C ARG A 202 -0.37 -18.61 10.65
N ALA A 203 -0.80 -19.10 11.81
CA ALA A 203 -0.54 -18.46 13.09
C ALA A 203 0.96 -18.32 13.42
N GLU A 204 1.78 -19.30 13.05
CA GLU A 204 3.23 -19.28 13.25
C GLU A 204 3.90 -18.15 12.44
N GLN A 205 3.35 -17.83 11.27
CA GLN A 205 3.86 -16.76 10.41
C GLN A 205 3.54 -15.39 11.00
N VAL A 206 2.34 -15.25 11.59
CA VAL A 206 1.95 -14.03 12.29
C VAL A 206 2.75 -13.88 13.59
N LEU A 207 2.98 -14.96 14.34
CA LEU A 207 3.87 -14.94 15.50
C LEU A 207 5.28 -14.47 15.09
N ARG A 208 5.83 -15.03 14.01
CA ARG A 208 7.14 -14.62 13.49
C ARG A 208 7.19 -13.12 13.15
N ALA A 209 6.09 -12.58 12.60
CA ALA A 209 5.96 -11.15 12.34
C ALA A 209 5.86 -10.30 13.63
N VAL A 210 5.16 -10.80 14.66
CA VAL A 210 5.10 -10.19 15.99
C VAL A 210 6.49 -10.14 16.62
N ASP A 211 7.23 -11.25 16.59
CA ASP A 211 8.59 -11.32 17.12
C ASP A 211 9.49 -10.25 16.47
N LEU A 212 9.43 -10.16 15.14
CA LEU A 212 10.24 -9.21 14.37
C LEU A 212 9.87 -7.73 14.59
N VAL A 213 8.66 -7.42 15.03
CA VAL A 213 8.23 -6.04 15.28
C VAL A 213 8.46 -5.63 16.73
N VAL A 214 8.31 -6.56 17.68
CA VAL A 214 8.45 -6.31 19.12
C VAL A 214 9.91 -6.39 19.58
N GLU A 215 10.70 -7.34 19.07
CA GLU A 215 12.10 -7.54 19.45
C GLU A 215 13.07 -6.67 18.63
N ARG A 216 12.62 -5.52 18.13
CA ARG A 216 13.44 -4.64 17.28
C ARG A 216 14.62 -4.06 18.06
N GLU A 217 15.74 -4.76 18.03
CA GLU A 217 17.06 -4.21 18.34
C GLU A 217 17.77 -3.80 17.05
N GLY A 218 17.93 -2.49 16.82
CA GLY A 218 18.68 -1.95 15.69
C GLY A 218 17.83 -1.55 14.47
N GLY A 219 18.37 -1.76 13.27
CA GLY A 219 17.77 -1.31 12.01
C GLY A 219 16.58 -2.14 11.53
N LEU A 220 16.08 -1.81 10.34
CA LEU A 220 15.00 -2.56 9.67
C LEU A 220 15.44 -4.01 9.37
N PRO A 221 14.73 -5.05 9.85
CA PRO A 221 15.12 -6.44 9.68
C PRO A 221 15.21 -6.84 8.20
N GLN A 222 16.14 -7.75 7.88
CA GLN A 222 16.26 -8.38 6.57
C GLN A 222 16.66 -9.84 6.75
N LEU A 223 15.87 -10.75 6.19
CA LEU A 223 16.08 -12.18 6.21
C LEU A 223 16.40 -12.66 4.79
N GLU A 224 17.49 -13.41 4.61
CA GLU A 224 17.80 -14.05 3.33
C GLU A 224 16.81 -15.17 3.00
N LYS A 225 16.51 -15.99 4.02
CA LYS A 225 15.57 -17.11 3.98
C LYS A 225 14.96 -17.28 5.35
N ASP A 226 13.73 -17.76 5.39
CA ASP A 226 13.01 -18.11 6.61
C ASP A 226 12.00 -19.21 6.23
N ALA A 227 11.99 -20.32 6.98
CA ALA A 227 11.23 -21.52 6.64
C ALA A 227 9.72 -21.31 6.86
N GLU A 228 9.38 -20.56 7.91
CA GLU A 228 8.04 -20.17 8.27
C GLU A 228 7.46 -19.20 7.23
N LEU A 229 8.26 -18.27 6.70
CA LEU A 229 7.83 -17.23 5.75
C LEU A 229 7.98 -17.64 4.25
N THR A 230 7.85 -18.93 3.95
CA THR A 230 8.05 -19.46 2.60
C THR A 230 6.96 -19.03 1.61
N ASP A 231 5.70 -19.09 2.02
CA ASP A 231 4.49 -18.85 1.21
C ASP A 231 3.76 -17.54 1.53
N VAL A 232 4.32 -16.72 2.44
CA VAL A 232 3.86 -15.36 2.74
C VAL A 232 4.94 -14.35 2.40
N ASP A 233 4.51 -13.11 2.20
CA ASP A 233 5.38 -11.95 2.22
C ASP A 233 5.13 -11.16 3.51
N LEU A 234 6.24 -10.78 4.16
CA LEU A 234 6.24 -9.98 5.37
C LEU A 234 6.90 -8.65 5.06
N PHE A 235 6.22 -7.57 5.40
CA PHE A 235 6.69 -6.21 5.22
C PHE A 235 6.76 -5.49 6.56
N ILE A 236 7.63 -4.50 6.63
CA ILE A 236 7.78 -3.69 7.84
C ILE A 236 7.89 -2.21 7.46
N THR A 237 7.22 -1.36 8.23
CA THR A 237 7.19 0.07 7.96
C THR A 237 8.46 0.77 8.43
N GLY A 238 8.85 1.75 7.63
CA GLY A 238 9.82 2.79 7.94
C GLY A 238 9.57 4.01 7.06
N PHE A 239 10.40 5.04 7.22
CA PHE A 239 10.36 6.21 6.35
C PHE A 239 11.54 6.14 5.38
N ALA A 240 11.23 6.32 4.10
CA ALA A 240 12.26 6.46 3.08
C ALA A 240 12.94 7.84 3.20
N PRO A 241 14.14 8.03 2.63
CA PRO A 241 14.82 9.32 2.58
C PRO A 241 13.98 10.48 2.00
N ASP A 242 13.01 10.17 1.12
CA ASP A 242 12.01 11.12 0.61
C ASP A 242 10.95 11.58 1.64
N GLY A 243 11.00 11.06 2.87
CA GLY A 243 10.12 11.44 3.97
C GLY A 243 8.73 10.81 3.93
N CYS A 244 8.42 9.98 2.93
CA CYS A 244 7.16 9.23 2.85
C CYS A 244 7.32 7.85 3.50
N LEU A 245 6.21 7.28 3.96
CA LEU A 245 6.16 5.93 4.50
C LEU A 245 6.54 4.92 3.41
N GLU A 246 7.28 3.88 3.78
CA GLU A 246 7.69 2.78 2.91
C GLU A 246 7.51 1.44 3.61
N TRP A 247 7.04 0.45 2.84
CA TRP A 247 6.85 -0.92 3.31
C TRP A 247 8.00 -1.79 2.79
N TYR A 248 9.02 -1.99 3.62
CA TYR A 248 10.20 -2.75 3.24
C TYR A 248 9.96 -4.25 3.35
N PRO A 249 10.23 -5.05 2.29
CA PRO A 249 10.13 -6.49 2.38
C PRO A 249 11.19 -7.03 3.33
N VAL A 250 10.75 -7.83 4.30
CA VAL A 250 11.63 -8.43 5.31
C VAL A 250 12.35 -9.64 4.75
N VAL A 251 11.67 -10.48 3.97
CA VAL A 251 12.32 -11.63 3.30
C VAL A 251 12.87 -11.16 1.96
N ARG A 252 14.16 -11.36 1.72
CA ARG A 252 14.82 -10.98 0.47
C ARG A 252 14.36 -11.91 -0.66
N ARG A 253 13.63 -11.35 -1.63
CA ARG A 253 13.10 -12.07 -2.79
C ARG A 253 13.65 -11.49 -4.09
N PRO A 254 13.75 -12.27 -5.17
CA PRO A 254 14.09 -11.73 -6.48
C PRO A 254 13.16 -10.56 -6.84
N ILE A 255 13.74 -9.43 -7.25
CA ILE A 255 12.95 -8.32 -7.80
C ILE A 255 12.20 -8.78 -9.05
N THR A 256 11.02 -8.23 -9.29
CA THR A 256 10.23 -8.49 -10.50
C THR A 256 10.07 -7.24 -11.36
N ALA A 257 9.62 -7.40 -12.61
CA ALA A 257 9.25 -6.28 -13.47
C ALA A 257 8.16 -5.39 -12.83
N MET A 258 7.25 -5.98 -12.05
CA MET A 258 6.21 -5.25 -11.32
C MET A 258 6.81 -4.37 -10.22
N ASP A 259 7.75 -4.88 -9.43
CA ASP A 259 8.46 -4.09 -8.41
C ASP A 259 9.22 -2.92 -9.03
N LEU A 260 9.92 -3.17 -10.14
CA LEU A 260 10.63 -2.13 -10.89
C LEU A 260 9.67 -1.01 -11.34
N CYS A 261 8.51 -1.38 -11.90
CA CYS A 261 7.48 -0.43 -12.26
C CYS A 261 6.88 0.30 -11.05
N ARG A 262 6.64 -0.38 -9.92
CA ARG A 262 6.12 0.25 -8.68
C ARG A 262 7.06 1.30 -8.13
N ILE A 263 8.35 0.99 -8.04
CA ILE A 263 9.37 1.93 -7.58
C ILE A 263 9.44 3.14 -8.52
N ALA A 264 9.39 2.91 -9.83
CA ALA A 264 9.37 3.97 -10.83
C ALA A 264 8.09 4.85 -10.74
N TYR A 265 6.93 4.24 -10.51
CA TYR A 265 5.66 4.95 -10.30
C TYR A 265 5.68 5.79 -9.03
N ARG A 266 6.18 5.25 -7.91
CA ARG A 266 6.37 6.03 -6.67
C ARG A 266 7.21 7.28 -6.95
N ALA A 267 8.37 7.12 -7.60
CA ALA A 267 9.24 8.25 -7.95
C ALA A 267 8.58 9.23 -8.94
N MET A 268 7.77 8.74 -9.89
CA MET A 268 6.99 9.59 -10.79
C MET A 268 5.95 10.41 -10.00
N TRP A 269 5.22 9.79 -9.08
CA TRP A 269 4.21 10.44 -8.26
C TRP A 269 4.78 11.48 -7.31
N LEU A 270 5.90 11.17 -6.65
CA LEU A 270 6.60 12.14 -5.82
C LEU A 270 7.00 13.37 -6.65
N ASN A 271 7.52 13.16 -7.87
CA ASN A 271 7.87 14.27 -8.74
C ASN A 271 6.66 15.07 -9.23
N TYR A 272 5.52 14.42 -9.40
CA TYR A 272 4.30 15.04 -9.91
C TYR A 272 3.51 15.80 -8.83
N LEU A 273 3.43 15.25 -7.61
CA LEU A 273 2.60 15.78 -6.53
C LEU A 273 3.32 16.83 -5.67
N TRP A 274 4.63 16.71 -5.44
CA TRP A 274 5.36 17.58 -4.51
C TRP A 274 6.03 18.81 -5.15
N ASP A 275 5.90 19.00 -6.48
CA ASP A 275 6.54 20.09 -7.27
C ASP A 275 8.04 20.36 -6.99
N ASN A 276 8.70 19.42 -6.31
CA ASN A 276 10.08 19.55 -5.88
C ASN A 276 10.78 18.19 -6.05
N PRO A 277 11.55 18.00 -7.13
CA PRO A 277 12.41 16.83 -7.22
C PRO A 277 13.54 17.01 -6.23
N GLN A 278 13.36 16.52 -5.00
CA GLN A 278 14.49 16.20 -4.13
C GLN A 278 15.25 15.03 -4.77
N ARG A 279 16.01 15.32 -5.83
CA ARG A 279 16.65 14.30 -6.68
C ARG A 279 17.56 13.38 -5.88
N GLU A 280 18.18 13.92 -4.84
CA GLU A 280 19.03 13.15 -3.92
C GLU A 280 18.19 12.22 -3.03
N ALA A 281 17.14 12.75 -2.39
CA ALA A 281 16.23 11.92 -1.59
C ALA A 281 15.57 10.81 -2.42
N GLU A 282 15.14 11.11 -3.65
CA GLU A 282 14.64 10.10 -4.60
C GLU A 282 15.69 9.01 -4.90
N ALA A 283 16.95 9.40 -5.16
CA ALA A 283 18.02 8.43 -5.41
C ALA A 283 18.25 7.51 -4.20
N GLN A 284 18.32 8.11 -3.01
CA GLN A 284 18.53 7.40 -1.75
C GLN A 284 17.35 6.47 -1.44
N SER A 285 16.11 6.91 -1.67
CA SER A 285 14.91 6.07 -1.52
C SER A 285 14.94 4.86 -2.45
N ILE A 286 15.24 5.06 -3.74
CA ILE A 286 15.37 3.97 -4.72
C ILE A 286 16.46 3.00 -4.27
N ASP A 287 17.63 3.49 -3.87
CA ASP A 287 18.72 2.63 -3.39
C ASP A 287 18.32 1.84 -2.12
N CYS A 288 17.60 2.48 -1.18
CA CYS A 288 17.13 1.85 0.05
C CYS A 288 16.17 0.68 -0.21
N ILE A 289 15.19 0.85 -1.11
CA ILE A 289 14.22 -0.20 -1.41
C ILE A 289 14.83 -1.31 -2.28
N LEU A 290 15.66 -0.98 -3.27
CA LEU A 290 16.29 -1.97 -4.14
C LEU A 290 17.22 -2.93 -3.37
N ARG A 291 17.92 -2.46 -2.32
CA ARG A 291 18.75 -3.31 -1.45
C ARG A 291 17.96 -4.42 -0.70
N ARG A 292 16.63 -4.34 -0.70
CA ARG A 292 15.73 -5.33 -0.08
C ARG A 292 15.43 -6.52 -0.99
N TYR A 293 15.77 -6.42 -2.27
CA TYR A 293 15.54 -7.47 -3.25
C TYR A 293 16.83 -8.23 -3.58
N ALA A 294 16.66 -9.49 -4.00
CA ALA A 294 17.70 -10.30 -4.62
C ALA A 294 17.73 -10.11 -6.13
N ALA A 295 18.84 -10.52 -6.75
CA ALA A 295 18.94 -10.60 -8.20
C ALA A 295 17.94 -11.57 -8.81
N PRO A 296 17.29 -11.21 -9.93
CA PRO A 296 16.47 -12.15 -10.67
C PRO A 296 17.36 -13.25 -11.27
N PRO A 297 16.91 -14.51 -11.29
CA PRO A 297 17.74 -15.64 -11.74
C PRO A 297 18.31 -15.51 -13.16
N ASP A 298 17.63 -14.75 -14.01
CA ASP A 298 17.91 -14.56 -15.43
C ASP A 298 18.52 -13.18 -15.76
N ASN A 299 18.86 -12.36 -14.75
CA ASN A 299 19.37 -10.98 -14.93
C ASN A 299 18.50 -10.12 -15.85
N SER A 300 17.18 -10.27 -15.75
CA SER A 300 16.18 -9.71 -16.68
C SER A 300 15.89 -8.21 -16.52
N VAL A 301 16.52 -7.49 -15.59
CA VAL A 301 16.24 -6.06 -15.35
C VAL A 301 16.45 -5.20 -16.59
N GLU A 302 17.53 -5.42 -17.36
CA GLU A 302 17.78 -4.70 -18.62
C GLU A 302 16.71 -5.02 -19.70
N VAL A 303 16.19 -6.25 -19.70
CA VAL A 303 15.11 -6.64 -20.60
C VAL A 303 13.82 -5.91 -20.24
N TRP A 304 13.48 -5.86 -18.95
CA TRP A 304 12.31 -5.17 -18.44
C TRP A 304 12.37 -3.66 -18.69
N GLU A 305 13.51 -3.02 -18.40
CA GLU A 305 13.73 -1.59 -18.70
C GLU A 305 13.40 -1.27 -20.16
N ARG A 306 13.94 -2.08 -21.09
CA ARG A 306 13.73 -1.88 -22.52
C ARG A 306 12.28 -2.13 -22.95
N GLU A 307 11.63 -3.17 -22.42
CA GLU A 307 10.25 -3.51 -22.77
C GLU A 307 9.26 -2.48 -22.22
N GLU A 308 9.39 -2.13 -20.95
CA GLU A 308 8.56 -1.12 -20.30
C GLU A 308 8.82 0.27 -20.89
N GLY A 309 10.08 0.61 -21.17
CA GLY A 309 10.44 1.83 -21.87
C GLY A 309 9.79 1.97 -23.25
N LYS A 310 9.68 0.85 -24.01
CA LYS A 310 8.94 0.82 -25.28
C LYS A 310 7.44 1.00 -25.07
N ALA A 311 6.86 0.37 -24.04
CA ALA A 311 5.44 0.50 -23.72
C ALA A 311 5.06 1.96 -23.40
N PHE A 312 5.78 2.63 -22.50
CA PHE A 312 5.51 4.02 -22.17
C PHE A 312 5.81 4.98 -23.33
N LYS A 313 6.78 4.66 -24.20
CA LYS A 313 7.00 5.40 -25.45
C LYS A 313 5.80 5.29 -26.38
N GLY A 314 5.27 4.09 -26.62
CA GLY A 314 4.10 3.89 -27.47
C GLY A 314 2.85 4.58 -26.92
N PHE A 315 2.62 4.52 -25.61
CA PHE A 315 1.53 5.27 -24.97
C PHE A 315 1.70 6.80 -25.14
N SER A 316 2.92 7.32 -25.02
CA SER A 316 3.22 8.73 -25.28
C SER A 316 2.92 9.14 -26.74
N GLU A 317 3.18 8.27 -27.71
CA GLU A 317 2.89 8.51 -29.13
C GLU A 317 1.39 8.55 -29.42
N LEU A 318 0.60 7.68 -28.77
CA LEU A 318 -0.86 7.71 -28.83
C LEU A 318 -1.42 9.02 -28.24
N ALA A 319 -0.93 9.42 -27.07
CA ALA A 319 -1.34 10.69 -26.45
C ALA A 319 -0.99 11.90 -27.34
N GLN A 320 0.19 11.92 -27.97
CA GLN A 320 0.58 12.97 -28.93
C GLN A 320 -0.31 12.99 -30.17
N LYS A 321 -0.74 11.83 -30.67
CA LYS A 321 -1.74 11.75 -31.76
C LYS A 321 -3.05 12.39 -31.33
N GLY A 322 -3.50 12.16 -30.09
CA GLY A 322 -4.66 12.83 -29.50
C GLY A 322 -4.50 14.35 -29.44
N SER A 323 -3.38 14.85 -28.90
CA SER A 323 -3.10 16.30 -28.87
C SER A 323 -3.21 16.94 -30.26
N ARG A 324 -2.62 16.33 -31.29
CA ARG A 324 -2.66 16.87 -32.67
C ARG A 324 -4.08 16.88 -33.27
N ILE A 325 -4.88 15.86 -33.00
CA ILE A 325 -6.28 15.81 -33.47
C ILE A 325 -7.09 16.91 -32.77
N THR A 326 -6.92 17.08 -31.46
CA THR A 326 -7.64 18.09 -30.67
C THR A 326 -7.21 19.52 -31.01
N GLU A 327 -5.93 19.78 -31.30
CA GLU A 327 -5.45 21.08 -31.80
C GLU A 327 -6.14 21.46 -33.12
N ARG A 328 -6.23 20.51 -34.06
CA ARG A 328 -6.97 20.71 -35.31
C ARG A 328 -8.46 20.92 -35.09
N LEU A 329 -9.04 20.27 -34.07
CA LEU A 329 -10.44 20.46 -33.71
C LEU A 329 -10.66 21.89 -33.19
N LEU A 330 -9.82 22.36 -32.27
CA LEU A 330 -9.86 23.73 -31.75
C LEU A 330 -9.74 24.78 -32.86
N ASP A 331 -8.85 24.56 -33.83
CA ASP A 331 -8.70 25.45 -34.98
C ASP A 331 -9.97 25.55 -35.84
N LEU A 332 -10.77 24.49 -35.90
CA LEU A 332 -12.00 24.43 -36.71
C LEU A 332 -13.24 24.93 -35.98
N LEU A 333 -13.28 24.82 -34.65
CA LEU A 333 -14.35 25.36 -33.83
C LEU A 333 -14.41 26.88 -34.03
N GLY A 334 -15.59 27.42 -34.32
CA GLY A 334 -15.79 28.84 -34.62
C GLY A 334 -15.60 29.26 -36.08
N ARG A 335 -15.22 28.36 -37.01
CA ARG A 335 -15.20 28.65 -38.46
C ARG A 335 -16.53 28.25 -39.13
N GLU A 336 -17.07 29.12 -39.98
CA GLU A 336 -18.27 28.78 -40.77
C GLU A 336 -18.01 27.59 -41.71
N GLY A 337 -18.98 26.66 -41.79
CA GLY A 337 -18.91 25.49 -42.68
C GLY A 337 -17.95 24.37 -42.24
N SER A 338 -17.36 24.43 -41.04
CA SER A 338 -16.40 23.41 -40.56
C SER A 338 -17.05 22.21 -39.85
N MET A 339 -18.37 22.24 -39.62
CA MET A 339 -19.07 21.30 -38.73
C MET A 339 -18.84 19.82 -39.07
N ARG A 340 -18.88 19.45 -40.36
CA ARG A 340 -18.62 18.08 -40.80
C ARG A 340 -17.20 17.61 -40.49
N LYS A 341 -16.20 18.47 -40.70
CA LYS A 341 -14.80 18.16 -40.39
C LYS A 341 -14.57 18.06 -38.88
N ALA A 342 -15.24 18.89 -38.09
CA ALA A 342 -15.20 18.81 -36.63
C ALA A 342 -15.79 17.48 -36.14
N GLN A 343 -16.93 17.04 -36.68
CA GLN A 343 -17.53 15.73 -36.37
C GLN A 343 -16.59 14.57 -36.73
N GLU A 344 -15.91 14.63 -37.88
CA GLU A 344 -14.91 13.62 -38.28
C GLU A 344 -13.73 13.55 -37.30
N LEU A 345 -13.25 14.68 -36.78
CA LEU A 345 -12.17 14.70 -35.77
C LEU A 345 -12.65 14.16 -34.42
N VAL A 346 -13.87 14.46 -33.99
CA VAL A 346 -14.46 13.88 -32.77
C VAL A 346 -14.54 12.36 -32.88
N ALA A 347 -14.98 11.83 -34.02
CA ALA A 347 -14.99 10.38 -34.26
C ALA A 347 -13.59 9.76 -34.20
N GLN A 348 -12.56 10.45 -34.71
CA GLN A 348 -11.16 10.02 -34.59
C GLN A 348 -10.67 10.01 -33.13
N LEU A 349 -11.07 10.99 -32.32
CA LEU A 349 -10.74 11.01 -30.88
C LEU A 349 -11.38 9.84 -30.14
N MET A 350 -12.66 9.55 -30.39
CA MET A 350 -13.34 8.40 -29.78
C MET A 350 -12.66 7.07 -30.13
N ALA A 351 -12.24 6.91 -31.39
CA ALA A 351 -11.50 5.73 -31.83
C ALA A 351 -10.11 5.64 -31.17
N LEU A 352 -9.42 6.77 -31.02
CA LEU A 352 -8.13 6.84 -30.32
C LEU A 352 -8.26 6.50 -28.83
N ASP A 353 -9.32 6.95 -28.18
CA ASP A 353 -9.54 6.63 -26.77
C ASP A 353 -9.73 5.13 -26.54
N GLU A 354 -10.42 4.45 -27.46
CA GLU A 354 -10.53 2.99 -27.45
C GLU A 354 -9.19 2.31 -27.77
N GLU A 355 -8.41 2.85 -28.71
CA GLU A 355 -7.04 2.40 -29.00
C GLU A 355 -6.15 2.50 -27.74
N MET A 356 -6.21 3.61 -27.00
CA MET A 356 -5.49 3.79 -25.74
C MET A 356 -5.98 2.84 -24.64
N ARG A 357 -7.29 2.57 -24.57
CA ARG A 357 -7.86 1.59 -23.64
C ARG A 357 -7.31 0.19 -23.91
N VAL A 358 -7.35 -0.26 -25.16
CA VAL A 358 -6.80 -1.56 -25.58
C VAL A 358 -5.29 -1.60 -25.34
N TYR A 359 -4.58 -0.51 -25.58
CA TYR A 359 -3.14 -0.40 -25.31
C TYR A 359 -2.81 -0.68 -23.84
N GLY A 360 -3.58 -0.14 -22.90
CA GLY A 360 -3.42 -0.40 -21.46
C GLY A 360 -3.70 -1.86 -21.05
N GLU A 361 -4.49 -2.60 -21.82
CA GLU A 361 -4.70 -4.04 -21.58
C GLU A 361 -3.54 -4.89 -22.11
N LEU A 362 -2.93 -4.49 -23.23
CA LEU A 362 -1.75 -5.13 -23.80
C LEU A 362 -0.47 -4.81 -23.02
N HIS A 363 -0.42 -3.63 -22.40
CA HIS A 363 0.68 -3.14 -21.60
C HIS A 363 0.19 -2.76 -20.19
N PRO A 364 0.06 -3.73 -19.27
CA PRO A 364 -0.53 -3.51 -17.95
C PRO A 364 0.14 -2.40 -17.12
N SER A 365 1.45 -2.17 -17.32
CA SER A 365 2.19 -1.07 -16.70
C SER A 365 1.69 0.31 -17.12
N CYS A 366 1.13 0.46 -18.32
CA CYS A 366 0.53 1.70 -18.81
C CYS A 366 -0.94 1.88 -18.35
N ARG A 367 -1.58 0.83 -17.82
CA ARG A 367 -2.99 0.86 -17.39
C ARG A 367 -3.30 1.97 -16.38
N PRO A 368 -2.45 2.29 -15.38
CA PRO A 368 -2.68 3.44 -14.50
C PRO A 368 -2.87 4.73 -15.29
N LEU A 369 -1.98 5.05 -16.24
CA LEU A 369 -2.06 6.28 -17.04
C LEU A 369 -3.29 6.32 -17.95
N VAL A 370 -3.65 5.19 -18.55
CA VAL A 370 -4.89 5.06 -19.35
C VAL A 370 -6.13 5.34 -18.48
N ARG A 371 -6.19 4.79 -17.27
CA ARG A 371 -7.31 5.02 -16.34
C ARG A 371 -7.39 6.46 -15.88
N ILE A 372 -6.26 7.14 -15.65
CA ILE A 372 -6.25 8.58 -15.35
C ILE A 372 -6.87 9.35 -16.51
N ALA A 373 -6.36 9.17 -17.73
CA ALA A 373 -6.81 9.93 -18.89
C ALA A 373 -8.32 9.73 -19.13
N ARG A 374 -8.79 8.50 -19.01
CA ARG A 374 -10.23 8.18 -19.10
C ARG A 374 -11.02 8.86 -17.99
N TYR A 375 -10.59 8.78 -16.75
CA TYR A 375 -11.29 9.40 -15.62
C TYR A 375 -11.36 10.92 -15.77
N GLU A 376 -10.25 11.59 -16.13
CA GLU A 376 -10.23 13.03 -16.37
C GLU A 376 -11.19 13.43 -17.50
N ARG A 377 -11.26 12.62 -18.55
CA ARG A 377 -12.16 12.84 -19.69
C ARG A 377 -13.64 12.60 -19.33
N ASP A 378 -13.93 11.52 -18.59
CA ASP A 378 -15.30 11.16 -18.18
C ASP A 378 -15.88 12.17 -17.16
N ASN A 379 -15.03 12.99 -16.51
CA ASN A 379 -15.43 14.07 -15.58
C ASN A 379 -15.33 15.48 -16.20
N LEU A 380 -15.26 15.62 -17.52
CA LEU A 380 -15.37 16.92 -18.16
C LEU A 380 -16.79 17.48 -18.04
N GLU A 381 -16.93 18.62 -17.38
CA GLU A 381 -18.22 19.32 -17.21
C GLU A 381 -18.37 20.52 -18.16
N GLY A 382 -19.61 20.84 -18.50
CA GLY A 382 -20.01 22.00 -19.30
C GLY A 382 -20.53 21.64 -20.69
N ALA A 383 -21.00 22.66 -21.42
CA ALA A 383 -21.57 22.50 -22.76
C ALA A 383 -20.83 23.30 -23.86
N ASP A 384 -19.83 24.11 -23.49
CA ASP A 384 -19.03 24.88 -24.45
C ASP A 384 -18.05 23.96 -25.21
N PRO A 385 -18.22 23.77 -26.53
CA PRO A 385 -17.35 22.91 -27.32
C PRO A 385 -15.88 23.34 -27.31
N HIS A 386 -15.60 24.66 -27.26
CA HIS A 386 -14.22 25.16 -27.22
C HIS A 386 -13.56 24.80 -25.89
N LEU A 387 -14.26 25.01 -24.77
CA LEU A 387 -13.74 24.65 -23.45
C LEU A 387 -13.53 23.15 -23.31
N LEU A 388 -14.48 22.32 -23.77
CA LEU A 388 -14.36 20.86 -23.75
C LEU A 388 -13.17 20.36 -24.58
N ALA A 389 -12.98 20.90 -25.79
CA ALA A 389 -11.84 20.57 -26.63
C ALA A 389 -10.51 21.05 -26.01
N SER A 390 -10.47 22.23 -25.39
CA SER A 390 -9.27 22.73 -24.70
C SER A 390 -8.87 21.83 -23.53
N ARG A 391 -9.82 21.45 -22.68
CA ARG A 391 -9.54 20.55 -21.55
C ARG A 391 -9.15 19.15 -22.02
N THR A 392 -9.76 18.66 -23.11
CA THR A 392 -9.35 17.39 -23.75
C THR A 392 -7.90 17.45 -24.24
N LEU A 393 -7.48 18.57 -24.82
CA LEU A 393 -6.09 18.78 -25.24
C LEU A 393 -5.12 18.72 -24.06
N ASP A 394 -5.49 19.33 -22.93
CA ASP A 394 -4.69 19.28 -21.71
C ASP A 394 -4.56 17.86 -21.17
N ILE A 395 -5.64 17.07 -21.18
CA ILE A 395 -5.62 15.65 -20.78
C ILE A 395 -4.61 14.84 -21.61
N TYR A 396 -4.60 15.01 -22.94
CA TYR A 396 -3.63 14.30 -23.79
C TYR A 396 -2.19 14.79 -23.59
N ARG A 397 -1.98 16.10 -23.44
CA ARG A 397 -0.66 16.67 -23.15
C ARG A 397 -0.11 16.16 -21.83
N GLU A 398 -0.96 16.10 -20.80
CA GLU A 398 -0.56 15.61 -19.49
C GLU A 398 -0.32 14.09 -19.48
N SER A 399 -1.15 13.32 -20.20
CA SER A 399 -0.91 11.89 -20.45
C SER A 399 0.44 11.65 -21.12
N CYS A 400 0.79 12.47 -22.11
CA CYS A 400 2.10 12.41 -22.76
C CYS A 400 3.25 12.75 -21.79
N LYS A 401 3.09 13.76 -20.93
CA LYS A 401 4.09 14.17 -19.93
C LYS A 401 4.32 13.06 -18.90
N ARG A 402 3.25 12.50 -18.34
CA ARG A 402 3.30 11.36 -17.38
C ARG A 402 4.00 10.14 -18.01
N ALA A 403 3.66 9.79 -19.25
CA ALA A 403 4.28 8.65 -19.95
C ALA A 403 5.80 8.82 -20.14
N ARG A 404 6.25 10.01 -20.54
CA ARG A 404 7.68 10.32 -20.70
C ARG A 404 8.41 10.29 -19.36
N LEU A 405 7.81 10.87 -18.31
CA LEU A 405 8.37 10.84 -16.97
C LEU A 405 8.50 9.41 -16.46
N MET A 406 7.48 8.57 -16.66
CA MET A 406 7.52 7.17 -16.25
C MET A 406 8.64 6.40 -16.93
N ARG A 407 8.84 6.58 -18.24
CA ARG A 407 10.00 6.01 -18.96
C ARG A 407 11.33 6.43 -18.33
N GLN A 408 11.49 7.72 -17.99
CA GLN A 408 12.68 8.23 -17.33
C GLN A 408 12.88 7.59 -15.94
N LYS A 409 11.81 7.38 -15.18
CA LYS A 409 11.89 6.74 -13.85
C LYS A 409 12.27 5.26 -13.94
N ILE A 410 11.75 4.54 -14.94
CA ILE A 410 12.13 3.15 -15.23
C ILE A 410 13.63 3.04 -15.49
N GLU A 411 14.16 3.87 -16.40
CA GLU A 411 15.59 3.94 -16.71
C GLU A 411 16.41 4.19 -15.44
N ARG A 412 15.99 5.16 -14.61
CA ARG A 412 16.69 5.51 -13.38
C ARG A 412 16.70 4.37 -12.34
N VAL A 413 15.60 3.63 -12.20
CA VAL A 413 15.52 2.48 -11.30
C VAL A 413 16.42 1.35 -11.80
N ALA A 414 16.44 1.08 -13.11
CA ALA A 414 17.32 0.08 -13.71
C ALA A 414 18.81 0.45 -13.57
N GLU A 415 19.18 1.72 -13.77
CA GLU A 415 20.55 2.20 -13.52
C GLU A 415 20.96 2.06 -12.05
N ALA A 416 20.06 2.38 -11.12
CA ALA A 416 20.32 2.20 -9.69
C ALA A 416 20.54 0.73 -9.34
N TRP A 417 19.74 -0.16 -9.94
CA TRP A 417 19.89 -1.59 -9.80
C TRP A 417 21.27 -2.09 -10.28
N GLU A 418 21.69 -1.69 -11.48
CA GLU A 418 23.01 -2.08 -12.02
C GLU A 418 24.17 -1.58 -11.15
N ARG A 419 24.08 -0.36 -10.62
CA ARG A 419 25.07 0.16 -9.66
C ARG A 419 25.13 -0.70 -8.40
N LEU A 420 23.99 -1.10 -7.85
CA LEU A 420 23.91 -1.95 -6.67
C LEU A 420 24.45 -3.36 -6.93
N LEU A 421 24.09 -3.98 -8.07
CA LEU A 421 24.64 -5.27 -8.47
C LEU A 421 26.16 -5.24 -8.60
N ALA A 422 26.73 -4.19 -9.20
CA ALA A 422 28.17 -4.02 -9.30
C ALA A 422 28.83 -3.90 -7.91
N ALA A 423 28.19 -3.22 -6.96
CA ALA A 423 28.66 -3.13 -5.58
C ALA A 423 28.61 -4.49 -4.87
N PHE A 424 27.49 -5.22 -4.96
CA PHE A 424 27.34 -6.54 -4.36
C PHE A 424 28.36 -7.55 -4.89
N ARG A 425 28.65 -7.53 -6.20
CA ARG A 425 29.69 -8.39 -6.80
C ARG A 425 31.09 -8.07 -6.29
N ARG A 426 31.41 -6.79 -6.06
CA ARG A 426 32.70 -6.38 -5.49
C ARG A 426 32.85 -6.83 -4.04
N ASP A 427 31.79 -6.70 -3.24
CA ASP A 427 31.82 -7.11 -1.84
C ASP A 427 31.89 -8.64 -1.68
N ALA A 428 31.25 -9.41 -2.57
CA ALA A 428 31.36 -10.88 -2.58
C ALA A 428 32.72 -11.41 -3.07
N SER A 429 33.54 -10.56 -3.70
CA SER A 429 34.87 -10.90 -4.20
C SER A 429 36.02 -10.55 -3.23
N ARG A 430 35.68 -9.93 -2.09
CA ARG A 430 36.56 -9.61 -0.97
C ARG A 430 36.29 -10.57 0.17
#